data_AF-A0A838B1W8-F1
#
_entry.id   AF-A0A838B1W8-F1
#
_cell.length_a   1.000
_cell.length_b   1.000
_cell.length_c   1.000
_cell.angle_alpha   90.00
_cell.angle_beta   90.00
_cell.angle_gamma   90.00
#
_symmetry.space_group_name_H-M   'P 1'
#
loop_
_entity.id
_entity.type
_entity.pdbx_description
1 polymer ?
#
loop_
_entity_poly.entity_id
_entity_poly.type
_entity_poly.pdbx_seq_one_letter_code
_entity_poly.pdbx_strand_id
1 'polypeptide(L)'
;MGSGNDFEKYAVAVIIVFGAVIIGGLMAAAMTFGHRNGFLFALGGATAAWISGNALLLDRPRIYALFVGIAALMLVGSTLTLVL
;
A
#
# COMPACT_ATOMS: atom_id res chain seq x y z
N MET A 1 -15.61 5.57 29.25
CA MET A 1 -15.60 4.33 28.43
C MET A 1 -15.69 4.77 26.97
N GLY A 2 -14.59 4.74 26.18
CA GLY A 2 -14.67 4.88 24.72
C GLY A 2 -13.63 5.73 23.97
N SER A 3 -13.07 6.82 24.54
CA SER A 3 -12.32 7.80 23.73
C SER A 3 -11.09 7.26 23.00
N GLY A 4 -10.31 6.38 23.62
CA GLY A 4 -9.11 5.80 22.99
C GLY A 4 -9.40 4.97 21.74
N ASN A 5 -10.54 4.28 21.70
CA ASN A 5 -10.89 3.40 20.58
C ASN A 5 -11.33 4.20 19.34
N ASP A 6 -11.97 5.35 19.55
CA ASP A 6 -12.32 6.23 18.43
C ASP A 6 -11.09 6.89 17.83
N PHE A 7 -10.15 7.40 18.65
CA PHE A 7 -8.88 7.95 18.15
C PHE A 7 -8.08 6.93 17.35
N GLU A 8 -8.01 5.68 17.83
CA GLU A 8 -7.34 4.60 17.12
C GLU A 8 -8.04 4.27 15.79
N LYS A 9 -9.38 4.18 15.80
CA LYS A 9 -10.18 3.98 14.58
C LYS A 9 -10.00 5.11 13.57
N TYR A 10 -9.94 6.36 14.02
CA TYR A 10 -9.67 7.51 13.17
C TYR A 10 -8.24 7.45 12.60
N ALA A 11 -7.25 7.10 13.41
CA ALA A 11 -5.87 6.95 12.94
C ALA A 11 -5.74 5.86 11.87
N VAL A 12 -6.36 4.70 12.07
CA VAL A 12 -6.40 3.62 11.07
C VAL A 12 -7.09 4.08 9.79
N ALA A 13 -8.23 4.76 9.90
CA ALA A 13 -8.94 5.30 8.73
C ALA A 13 -8.07 6.27 7.92
N VAL A 14 -7.35 7.17 8.59
CA VAL A 14 -6.43 8.13 7.94
C VAL A 14 -5.29 7.40 7.23
N ILE A 15 -4.67 6.40 7.86
CA ILE A 15 -3.57 5.62 7.27
C ILE A 15 -4.05 4.90 6.00
N ILE A 16 -5.23 4.29 6.03
CA ILE A 16 -5.83 3.59 4.87
C ILE A 16 -6.10 4.58 3.73
N VAL A 17 -6.71 5.72 4.02
CA VAL A 17 -7.00 6.75 3.01
C VAL A 17 -5.70 7.27 2.39
N PHE A 18 -4.71 7.60 3.22
CA PHE A 18 -3.44 8.13 2.74
C PHE A 18 -2.67 7.10 1.89
N GLY A 19 -2.68 5.83 2.30
CA GLY A 19 -2.11 4.73 1.52
C GLY A 19 -2.79 4.56 0.16
N ALA A 20 -4.12 4.60 0.11
CA ALA A 20 -4.88 4.52 -1.13
C ALA A 20 -4.55 5.70 -2.08
N VAL A 21 -4.42 6.92 -1.55
CA VAL A 21 -4.07 8.12 -2.33
C VAL A 21 -2.65 8.03 -2.91
N ILE A 22 -1.66 7.58 -2.12
CA ILE A 22 -0.28 7.43 -2.61
C ILE A 22 -0.21 6.44 -3.77
N ILE A 23 -0.84 5.28 -3.62
CA ILE A 23 -0.84 4.22 -4.64
C ILE A 23 -1.58 4.69 -5.90
N GLY A 24 -2.75 5.32 -5.73
CA GLY A 24 -3.51 5.90 -6.83
C GLY A 24 -2.74 7.00 -7.57
N GLY A 25 -2.02 7.85 -6.83
CA GLY A 25 -1.14 8.87 -7.38
C GLY A 25 0.04 8.29 -8.18
N LEU A 26 0.68 7.22 -7.67
CA LEU A 26 1.74 6.50 -8.39
C LEU A 26 1.23 5.86 -9.68
N MET A 27 0.03 5.26 -9.67
CA MET A 27 -0.60 4.71 -10.88
C MET A 27 -0.91 5.81 -11.90
N ALA A 28 -1.47 6.94 -11.46
CA ALA A 28 -1.77 8.07 -12.32
C ALA A 28 -0.49 8.64 -12.95
N ALA A 29 0.56 8.83 -12.14
CA ALA A 29 1.85 9.28 -12.63
C ALA A 29 2.46 8.29 -13.64
N ALA A 30 2.49 7.00 -13.34
CA ALA A 30 3.02 6.01 -14.27
C ALA A 30 2.26 5.98 -15.61
N MET A 31 0.95 6.23 -15.61
CA MET A 31 0.16 6.38 -16.83
C MET A 31 0.50 7.67 -17.59
N THR A 32 0.73 8.80 -16.91
CA THR A 32 1.08 10.07 -17.58
C THR A 32 2.44 10.03 -18.26
N PHE A 33 3.41 9.29 -17.73
CA PHE A 33 4.75 9.14 -18.35
C PHE A 33 4.85 7.96 -19.34
N GLY A 34 3.75 7.23 -19.57
CA GLY A 34 3.73 6.08 -20.48
C GLY A 34 4.51 4.86 -19.97
N HIS A 35 4.85 4.83 -18.68
CA HIS A 35 5.68 3.79 -18.07
C HIS A 35 4.81 2.67 -17.52
N ARG A 36 4.44 1.73 -18.42
CA ARG A 36 3.61 0.56 -18.12
C ARG A 36 4.14 -0.28 -16.95
N ASN A 37 5.47 -0.35 -16.81
CA ASN A 37 6.11 -1.11 -15.73
C ASN A 37 5.84 -0.46 -14.37
N GLY A 38 5.90 0.88 -14.27
CA GLY A 38 5.60 1.60 -13.03
C GLY A 38 4.17 1.43 -12.56
N PHE A 39 3.22 1.37 -13.49
CA PHE A 39 1.82 1.05 -13.18
C PHE A 39 1.66 -0.36 -12.62
N LEU A 40 2.31 -1.36 -13.23
CA LEU A 40 2.25 -2.75 -12.78
C LEU A 40 2.93 -2.95 -11.42
N PHE A 41 4.00 -2.22 -11.13
CA PHE A 41 4.63 -2.21 -9.81
C PHE A 41 3.75 -1.55 -8.74
N ALA A 42 3.09 -0.43 -9.06
CA ALA A 42 2.12 0.19 -8.15
C ALA A 42 0.93 -0.76 -7.89
N LEU A 43 0.43 -1.44 -8.93
CA LEU A 43 -0.66 -2.41 -8.83
C LEU A 43 -0.29 -3.65 -8.02
N GLY A 44 0.91 -4.19 -8.24
CA GLY A 44 1.43 -5.31 -7.47
C GLY A 44 1.66 -4.94 -6.00
N GLY A 45 2.19 -3.73 -5.73
CA GLY A 45 2.33 -3.20 -4.38
C GLY A 45 0.98 -3.05 -3.65
N ALA A 46 -0.03 -2.52 -4.35
CA ALA A 46 -1.39 -2.41 -3.85
C ALA A 46 -2.02 -3.78 -3.51
N THR A 47 -1.84 -4.75 -4.41
CA THR A 47 -2.38 -6.09 -4.25
C THR A 47 -1.70 -6.83 -3.08
N ALA A 48 -0.38 -6.70 -2.95
CA ALA A 48 0.36 -7.28 -1.83
C ALA A 48 -0.04 -6.64 -0.48
N ALA A 49 -0.25 -5.31 -0.45
CA ALA A 49 -0.76 -4.62 0.73
C ALA A 49 -2.17 -5.10 1.11
N TRP A 50 -3.04 -5.33 0.13
CA TRP A 50 -4.38 -5.88 0.36
C TRP A 50 -4.35 -7.31 0.92
N ILE A 51 -3.50 -8.19 0.38
CA ILE A 51 -3.32 -9.55 0.89
C ILE A 51 -2.76 -9.51 2.33
N SER A 52 -1.85 -8.58 2.62
CA SER A 52 -1.32 -8.40 3.97
C SER A 52 -2.41 -8.04 4.98
N GLY A 53 -3.35 -7.14 4.61
CA GLY A 53 -4.48 -6.76 5.45
C GLY A 53 -5.39 -7.95 5.79
N ASN A 54 -5.55 -8.90 4.86
CA ASN A 54 -6.29 -10.14 5.12
C ASN A 54 -5.50 -11.10 6.03
N ALA A 55 -4.17 -11.14 5.93
CA ALA A 55 -3.33 -11.98 6.80
C ALA A 55 -3.34 -11.53 8.28
N LEU A 56 -3.60 -10.24 8.53
CA LEU A 56 -3.85 -9.69 9.87
C LEU A 56 -5.09 -10.30 10.53
N LEU A 57 -6.14 -10.61 9.76
CA LEU A 57 -7.35 -11.30 10.25
C LEU A 57 -7.11 -12.76 10.65
N LEU A 58 -5.99 -13.35 10.21
CA LEU A 58 -5.60 -14.74 10.49
C LEU A 58 -4.60 -14.87 11.65
N ASP A 59 -4.30 -13.79 12.39
CA ASP A 59 -3.38 -13.77 13.54
C ASP A 59 -2.00 -14.39 13.25
N ARG A 60 -1.53 -14.28 12.01
CA ARG A 60 -0.21 -14.77 11.58
C ARG A 60 0.74 -13.58 11.33
N PRO A 61 1.32 -12.98 12.38
CA PRO A 61 2.09 -11.74 12.29
C PRO A 61 3.31 -11.84 11.37
N ARG A 62 3.88 -13.04 11.23
CA ARG A 62 5.04 -13.30 10.38
C ARG A 62 4.72 -13.24 8.88
N ILE A 63 3.52 -13.64 8.49
CA ILE A 63 3.07 -13.62 7.08
C ILE A 63 2.67 -12.19 6.69
N TYR A 64 2.01 -11.47 7.61
CA TYR A 64 1.71 -10.05 7.44
C TYR A 64 2.97 -9.22 7.13
N ALA A 65 4.01 -9.32 7.98
CA ALA A 65 5.24 -8.56 7.80
C ALA A 65 5.94 -8.85 6.46
N LEU A 66 5.88 -10.11 5.98
CA LEU A 66 6.43 -10.50 4.69
C LEU A 66 5.71 -9.79 3.53
N PHE A 67 4.37 -9.83 3.51
CA PHE A 67 3.59 -9.20 2.43
C PHE A 67 3.69 -7.67 2.44
N VAL A 68 3.74 -7.05 3.62
CA VAL A 68 3.98 -5.60 3.74
C VAL A 68 5.36 -5.23 3.19
N GLY A 69 6.40 -6.02 3.48
CA GLY A 69 7.74 -5.80 2.93
C GLY A 69 7.77 -5.88 1.40
N ILE A 70 7.07 -6.86 0.81
CA ILE A 70 6.96 -7.01 -0.65
C ILE A 70 6.20 -5.82 -1.25
N ALA A 71 5.11 -5.38 -0.60
CA ALA A 71 4.34 -4.22 -1.05
C ALA A 71 5.20 -2.94 -1.07
N ALA A 72 5.95 -2.69 0.02
CA ALA A 72 6.86 -1.56 0.11
C ALA A 72 7.94 -1.61 -1.00
N LEU A 73 8.52 -2.78 -1.24
CA LEU A 73 9.56 -2.94 -2.27
C LEU A 73 9.01 -2.67 -3.69
N MET A 74 7.78 -3.12 -3.98
CA MET A 74 7.13 -2.82 -5.25
C MET A 74 6.77 -1.35 -5.41
N LEU A 75 6.35 -0.65 -4.35
CA LEU A 75 6.08 0.80 -4.42
C LEU A 75 7.36 1.61 -4.64
N VAL A 76 8.47 1.20 -4.02
CA VAL A 76 9.80 1.77 -4.30
C VAL A 76 10.20 1.50 -5.74
N GLY A 77 10.01 0.27 -6.24
CA GLY A 77 10.25 -0.07 -7.64
C GLY A 77 9.42 0.79 -8.61
N SER A 78 8.13 0.99 -8.34
CA SER A 78 7.25 1.87 -9.12
C SER A 78 7.78 3.31 -9.15
N THR A 79 8.20 3.83 -8.00
CA THR A 79 8.77 5.18 -7.89
C THR A 79 10.08 5.30 -8.68
N LEU A 80 10.96 4.30 -8.61
CA LEU A 80 12.21 4.30 -9.37
C LEU A 80 11.95 4.26 -10.87
N THR A 81 11.01 3.43 -11.35
CA THR A 81 10.64 3.38 -12.78
C THR A 81 9.93 4.64 -13.28
N LEU A 82 9.43 5.48 -12.38
CA LEU A 82 8.82 6.76 -12.73
C LEU A 82 9.87 7.86 -12.88
N VAL A 83 10.98 7.76 -12.12
CA VAL A 83 12.04 8.76 -12.06
C VAL A 83 13.17 8.48 -13.06
N LEU A 84 13.46 7.21 -13.35
CA LEU A 84 14.48 6.75 -14.31
C LEU A 84 13.87 6.47 -15.68
#